data_AF-A0A453AB70-F1
#
_entry.id   AF-A0A453AB70-F1
#
_cell.length_a   1.000
_cell.length_b   1.000
_cell.length_c   1.000
_cell.angle_alpha   90.00
_cell.angle_beta   90.00
_cell.angle_gamma   90.00
#
_symmetry.space_group_name_H-M   'P 1'
#
loop_
_entity.id
_entity.type
_entity.pdbx_description
1 polymer ?
#
loop_
_entity_poly.entity_id
_entity_poly.type
_entity_poly.pdbx_seq_one_letter_code
_entity_poly.pdbx_strand_id
1 'polypeptide(L)'
;VLCLPGSLDPAKVAGKIVVCKGARGRAAKGQVVKQAGGVGMVLCNDAASGASIITDPHIIPTAHCSYSQCQELFNYLQSTGSPMGYIKTRDAEVGVKPSPVMAAFSSRGPNTITPQILKPDITAPGVGVIAAVSQEVSPTGLVSDGRRVPYSVMTGTSMACPHVAGIAGLLRARYPKWGPPMIYSAIMTT
;
A
#
# COMPACT_ATOMS: atom_id res chain seq x y z
N VAL A 1 -17.73 1.34 7.47
CA VAL A 1 -18.47 1.16 6.19
C VAL A 1 -17.49 0.83 5.07
N LEU A 2 -17.90 0.29 3.91
CA LEU A 2 -16.97 0.01 2.80
C LEU A 2 -16.60 1.26 1.97
N CYS A 3 -17.36 2.36 2.07
CA CYS A 3 -17.14 3.59 1.30
C CYS A 3 -17.13 3.35 -0.22
N LEU A 4 -18.14 2.61 -0.69
CA LEU A 4 -18.44 2.42 -2.11
C LEU A 4 -19.29 3.60 -2.63
N PRO A 5 -19.29 3.87 -3.95
CA PRO A 5 -20.19 4.87 -4.53
C PRO A 5 -21.65 4.68 -4.08
N GLY A 6 -22.29 5.77 -3.66
CA GLY A 6 -23.68 5.74 -3.16
C GLY A 6 -23.89 5.11 -1.77
N SER A 7 -22.85 4.59 -1.10
CA SER A 7 -23.01 3.91 0.20
C SER A 7 -22.97 4.83 1.43
N LEU A 8 -22.67 6.11 1.24
CA LEU A 8 -22.56 7.08 2.33
C LEU A 8 -23.75 8.03 2.31
N ASP A 9 -24.36 8.24 3.47
CA ASP A 9 -25.38 9.25 3.71
C ASP A 9 -24.69 10.61 3.95
N PRO A 10 -24.81 11.59 3.03
CA PRO A 10 -24.14 12.89 3.16
C PRO A 10 -24.48 13.61 4.47
N ALA A 11 -25.71 13.50 4.97
CA ALA A 11 -26.13 14.15 6.21
C ALA A 11 -25.38 13.60 7.43
N LYS A 12 -24.94 12.33 7.37
CA LYS A 12 -24.18 11.69 8.46
C LYS A 12 -22.68 11.93 8.37
N VAL A 13 -22.14 12.17 7.17
CA VAL A 13 -20.67 12.23 6.95
C VAL A 13 -20.13 13.64 6.69
N ALA A 14 -20.97 14.61 6.31
CA ALA A 14 -20.54 15.97 6.05
C ALA A 14 -19.74 16.57 7.22
N GLY A 15 -18.55 17.09 6.95
CA GLY A 15 -17.67 17.68 7.96
C GLY A 15 -16.94 16.67 8.87
N LYS A 16 -17.05 15.35 8.63
CA LYS A 16 -16.50 14.31 9.52
C LYS A 16 -15.34 13.53 8.90
N ILE A 17 -14.59 12.86 9.78
CA ILE A 17 -13.63 11.82 9.41
C ILE A 17 -14.38 10.49 9.33
N VAL A 18 -14.28 9.79 8.20
CA VAL A 18 -15.04 8.56 7.95
C VAL A 18 -14.13 7.33 8.05
N VAL A 19 -14.56 6.33 8.82
CA VAL A 19 -13.86 5.03 8.90
C VAL A 19 -14.33 4.08 7.81
N CYS A 20 -13.44 3.81 6.86
CA CYS A 20 -13.65 2.94 5.72
C CYS A 20 -12.91 1.61 5.90
N LYS A 21 -13.54 0.47 5.62
CA LYS A 21 -12.86 -0.83 5.61
C LYS A 21 -11.98 -0.96 4.35
N GLY A 22 -10.79 -1.52 4.54
CA GLY A 22 -9.80 -1.85 3.53
C GLY A 22 -10.37 -2.85 2.54
N ALA A 23 -10.25 -2.52 1.25
CA ALA A 23 -10.60 -3.36 0.12
C ALA A 23 -9.94 -2.76 -1.13
N ARG A 24 -10.28 -3.26 -2.33
CA ARG A 24 -9.84 -2.66 -3.60
C ARG A 24 -10.25 -1.18 -3.71
N GLY A 25 -9.45 -0.40 -4.44
CA GLY A 25 -9.71 1.01 -4.70
C GLY A 25 -9.53 1.93 -3.48
N ARG A 26 -8.44 1.73 -2.71
CA ARG A 26 -8.14 2.50 -1.48
C ARG A 26 -8.17 4.01 -1.71
N ALA A 27 -7.54 4.51 -2.77
CA ALA A 27 -7.59 5.92 -3.14
C ALA A 27 -9.02 6.39 -3.52
N ALA A 28 -9.75 5.57 -4.30
CA ALA A 28 -11.11 5.88 -4.75
C ALA A 28 -12.11 6.01 -3.59
N LYS A 29 -11.92 5.27 -2.48
CA LYS A 29 -12.73 5.44 -1.26
C LYS A 29 -12.62 6.86 -0.70
N GLY A 30 -11.44 7.45 -0.75
CA GLY A 30 -11.23 8.85 -0.36
C GLY A 30 -12.03 9.83 -1.24
N GLN A 31 -12.15 9.54 -2.54
CA GLN A 31 -13.01 10.33 -3.43
C GLN A 31 -14.49 10.19 -3.06
N VAL A 32 -14.97 8.98 -2.73
CA VAL A 32 -16.35 8.75 -2.29
C VAL A 32 -16.65 9.54 -1.01
N VAL A 33 -15.75 9.49 -0.02
CA VAL A 33 -15.88 10.25 1.23
C VAL A 33 -15.93 11.76 0.93
N LYS A 34 -15.03 12.25 0.08
CA LYS A 34 -15.00 13.66 -0.34
C LYS A 34 -16.31 14.09 -1.02
N GLN A 35 -16.83 13.27 -1.94
CA GLN A 35 -18.09 13.56 -2.67
C GLN A 35 -19.30 13.62 -1.73
N ALA A 36 -19.30 12.84 -0.65
CA ALA A 36 -20.35 12.89 0.36
C ALA A 36 -20.16 14.02 1.40
N GLY A 37 -19.11 14.85 1.27
CA GLY A 37 -18.84 15.98 2.15
C GLY A 37 -17.93 15.67 3.36
N GLY A 38 -17.38 14.46 3.45
CA GLY A 38 -16.41 14.10 4.48
C GLY A 38 -15.06 14.80 4.29
N VAL A 39 -14.39 15.12 5.40
CA VAL A 39 -13.15 15.91 5.41
C VAL A 39 -11.88 15.08 5.62
N GLY A 40 -12.03 13.81 6.00
CA GLY A 40 -10.92 12.89 6.17
C GLY A 40 -11.37 11.43 6.19
N MET A 41 -10.40 10.52 6.11
CA MET A 41 -10.67 9.08 6.09
C MET A 41 -9.70 8.32 6.98
N VAL A 42 -10.21 7.35 7.73
CA VAL A 42 -9.36 6.28 8.29
C VAL A 42 -9.65 5.02 7.49
N LEU A 43 -8.63 4.51 6.81
CA LEU A 43 -8.69 3.25 6.11
C LEU A 43 -8.28 2.13 7.05
N CYS A 44 -9.18 1.18 7.27
CA CYS A 44 -9.01 0.13 8.25
C CYS A 44 -8.82 -1.24 7.64
N ASN A 45 -7.66 -1.85 7.86
CA ASN A 45 -7.38 -3.20 7.37
C ASN A 45 -8.34 -4.25 7.93
N ASP A 46 -8.50 -5.31 7.15
CA ASP A 46 -9.15 -6.54 7.59
C ASP A 46 -8.15 -7.50 8.26
N ALA A 47 -8.68 -8.56 8.87
CA ALA A 47 -7.86 -9.55 9.57
C ALA A 47 -6.86 -10.25 8.63
N ALA A 48 -7.22 -10.44 7.35
CA ALA A 48 -6.35 -11.05 6.34
C ALA A 48 -5.14 -10.18 6.01
N SER A 49 -5.29 -8.86 6.04
CA SER A 49 -4.22 -7.88 5.80
C SER A 49 -3.36 -7.64 7.06
N GLY A 50 -3.88 -7.94 8.24
CA GLY A 50 -3.15 -7.92 9.51
C GLY A 50 -2.44 -6.58 9.77
N ALA A 51 -1.11 -6.62 9.94
CA ALA A 51 -0.26 -5.46 10.19
C ALA A 51 0.21 -4.74 8.92
N SER A 52 -0.16 -5.20 7.71
CA SER A 52 0.34 -4.68 6.44
C SER A 52 -0.25 -3.31 6.12
N ILE A 53 0.44 -2.22 6.46
CA ILE A 53 0.05 -0.86 6.10
C ILE A 53 0.72 -0.48 4.78
N ILE A 54 -0.07 0.02 3.84
CA ILE A 54 0.41 0.44 2.53
C ILE A 54 0.19 1.94 2.36
N THR A 55 1.26 2.64 1.98
CA THR A 55 1.25 4.05 1.66
C THR A 55 0.72 4.27 0.24
N ASP A 56 -0.52 4.70 0.13
CA ASP A 56 -1.09 5.19 -1.11
C ASP A 56 -1.24 6.71 -1.07
N PRO A 57 -1.13 7.40 -2.22
CA PRO A 57 -1.64 8.74 -2.33
C PRO A 57 -3.16 8.74 -2.17
N HIS A 58 -3.68 9.73 -1.44
CA HIS A 58 -5.11 9.97 -1.24
C HIS A 58 -5.47 11.40 -1.61
N ILE A 59 -6.76 11.64 -1.94
CA ILE A 59 -7.29 12.96 -2.34
C ILE A 59 -7.81 13.80 -1.15
N ILE A 60 -7.92 13.17 0.02
CA ILE A 60 -8.25 13.80 1.31
C ILE A 60 -7.29 13.26 2.39
N PRO A 61 -7.08 13.98 3.50
CA PRO A 61 -6.30 13.48 4.63
C PRO A 61 -6.75 12.07 5.02
N THR A 62 -5.82 11.12 4.97
CA THR A 62 -6.12 9.71 5.20
C THR A 62 -5.05 9.07 6.08
N ALA A 63 -5.50 8.32 7.09
CA ALA A 63 -4.65 7.43 7.86
C ALA A 63 -4.99 5.97 7.50
N HIS A 64 -3.98 5.12 7.31
CA HIS A 64 -4.16 3.69 7.09
C HIS A 64 -3.67 2.94 8.33
N CYS A 65 -4.56 2.17 8.95
CA CYS A 65 -4.30 1.49 10.21
C CYS A 65 -4.29 -0.03 10.04
N SER A 66 -3.47 -0.71 10.84
CA SER A 66 -3.48 -2.17 10.95
C SER A 66 -4.83 -2.68 11.47
N TYR A 67 -5.06 -3.98 11.31
CA TYR A 67 -6.28 -4.61 11.85
C TYR A 67 -6.45 -4.37 13.36
N SER A 68 -5.39 -4.55 14.16
CA SER A 68 -5.43 -4.34 15.61
C SER A 68 -5.74 -2.88 15.98
N GLN A 69 -5.07 -1.91 15.35
CA GLN A 69 -5.35 -0.49 15.54
C GLN A 69 -6.79 -0.13 15.17
N CYS A 70 -7.35 -0.79 14.16
CA CYS A 70 -8.74 -0.60 13.79
C CYS A 70 -9.71 -1.17 14.80
N GLN A 71 -9.40 -2.29 15.44
CA GLN A 71 -10.20 -2.81 16.56
C GLN A 71 -10.20 -1.81 17.72
N GLU A 72 -9.04 -1.24 18.07
CA GLU A 72 -8.95 -0.18 19.08
C GLU A 72 -9.79 1.05 18.70
N LEU A 73 -9.71 1.48 17.44
CA LEU A 73 -10.52 2.58 16.93
C LEU A 73 -12.02 2.27 17.01
N PHE A 74 -12.46 1.07 16.65
CA PHE A 74 -13.87 0.69 16.75
C PHE A 74 -14.35 0.64 18.20
N ASN A 75 -13.51 0.17 19.12
CA ASN A 75 -13.82 0.21 20.56
C ASN A 75 -13.97 1.65 21.05
N TYR A 76 -13.09 2.56 20.63
CA TYR A 76 -13.21 3.99 20.93
C TYR A 76 -14.50 4.60 20.37
N LEU A 77 -14.86 4.30 19.13
CA LEU A 77 -16.09 4.80 18.51
C LEU A 77 -17.35 4.31 19.23
N GLN A 78 -17.28 3.18 19.93
CA GLN A 78 -18.40 2.64 20.73
C GLN A 78 -18.42 3.14 22.16
N SER A 79 -17.31 3.70 22.68
CA SER A 79 -17.21 4.13 24.07
C SER A 79 -17.77 5.53 24.34
N THR A 80 -18.07 6.31 23.30
CA THR A 80 -18.60 7.67 23.42
C THR A 80 -19.62 8.00 22.33
N GLY A 81 -20.63 8.81 22.67
CA GLY A 81 -21.61 9.32 21.70
C GLY A 81 -21.07 10.44 20.79
N SER A 82 -19.93 11.04 21.14
CA SER A 82 -19.32 12.16 20.41
C SER A 82 -17.83 11.90 20.17
N PRO A 83 -17.46 10.91 19.35
CA PRO A 83 -16.06 10.62 19.05
C PRO A 83 -15.44 11.76 18.24
N MET A 84 -14.23 12.17 18.64
CA MET A 84 -13.46 13.24 18.04
C MET A 84 -12.03 12.76 17.76
N GLY A 85 -11.43 13.26 16.70
CA GLY A 85 -10.06 12.90 16.33
C GLY A 85 -9.50 13.82 15.27
N TYR A 86 -8.20 13.70 15.02
CA TYR A 86 -7.50 14.46 14.00
C TYR A 86 -6.53 13.54 13.24
N ILE A 87 -6.27 13.88 11.98
CA ILE A 87 -5.24 13.22 11.17
C ILE A 87 -4.09 14.21 11.01
N LYS A 88 -2.91 13.84 11.50
CA LYS A 88 -1.70 14.65 11.37
C LYS A 88 -0.73 13.99 10.39
N THR A 89 -0.23 14.76 9.45
CA THR A 89 0.85 14.32 8.57
C THR A 89 2.13 14.13 9.39
N ARG A 90 2.88 13.07 9.10
CA ARG A 90 4.19 12.81 9.69
C ARG A 90 5.21 12.61 8.57
N ASP A 91 6.46 12.94 8.88
CA ASP A 91 7.59 12.61 8.02
C ASP A 91 7.81 11.09 7.98
N ALA A 92 8.54 10.63 6.97
CA ALA A 92 8.90 9.23 6.86
C ALA A 92 9.82 8.83 8.04
N GLU A 93 9.47 7.73 8.70
CA GLU A 93 10.28 7.14 9.78
C GLU A 93 11.16 6.02 9.22
N VAL A 94 12.43 5.98 9.64
CA VAL A 94 13.39 4.94 9.29
C VAL A 94 13.69 4.05 10.49
N GLY A 95 14.14 2.82 10.26
CA GLY A 95 14.47 1.88 11.35
C GLY A 95 13.26 1.21 12.01
N VAL A 96 12.12 1.18 11.31
CA VAL A 96 10.92 0.46 11.75
C VAL A 96 11.23 -1.03 11.94
N LYS A 97 10.82 -1.60 13.08
CA LYS A 97 11.00 -3.02 13.41
C LYS A 97 9.64 -3.69 13.66
N PRO A 98 9.43 -4.92 13.18
CA PRO A 98 10.33 -5.71 12.33
C PRO A 98 10.38 -5.20 10.87
N SER A 99 11.53 -5.35 10.23
CA SER A 99 11.73 -5.10 8.79
C SER A 99 12.93 -5.94 8.29
N PRO A 100 12.84 -6.63 7.14
CA PRO A 100 11.69 -6.70 6.22
C PRO A 100 10.56 -7.61 6.72
N VAL A 101 9.34 -7.39 6.23
CA VAL A 101 8.16 -8.25 6.45
C VAL A 101 7.45 -8.47 5.12
N MET A 102 6.93 -9.68 4.91
CA MET A 102 6.15 -9.98 3.71
C MET A 102 4.85 -9.18 3.67
N ALA A 103 4.64 -8.46 2.57
CA ALA A 103 3.40 -7.74 2.33
C ALA A 103 2.23 -8.71 2.14
N ALA A 104 1.07 -8.38 2.72
CA ALA A 104 -0.10 -9.27 2.71
C ALA A 104 -0.62 -9.59 1.29
N PHE A 105 -0.41 -8.67 0.32
CA PHE A 105 -0.82 -8.87 -1.06
C PHE A 105 0.17 -9.73 -1.89
N SER A 106 1.37 -10.02 -1.37
CA SER A 106 2.37 -10.76 -2.13
C SER A 106 1.87 -12.17 -2.41
N SER A 107 1.78 -12.54 -3.68
CA SER A 107 1.40 -13.90 -4.08
C SER A 107 2.33 -14.93 -3.45
N ARG A 108 1.73 -16.07 -3.08
CA ARG A 108 2.41 -17.16 -2.37
C ARG A 108 2.42 -18.40 -3.26
N GLY A 109 3.46 -19.21 -3.10
CA GLY A 109 3.49 -20.55 -3.68
C GLY A 109 2.53 -21.53 -2.99
N PRO A 110 2.56 -22.82 -3.39
CA PRO A 110 3.53 -23.40 -4.32
C PRO A 110 3.28 -23.03 -5.79
N ASN A 111 4.25 -23.35 -6.66
CA ASN A 111 4.09 -23.24 -8.10
C ASN A 111 3.02 -24.22 -8.59
N THR A 112 1.93 -23.71 -9.16
CA THR A 112 0.80 -24.54 -9.60
C THR A 112 1.05 -25.30 -10.90
N ILE A 113 2.05 -24.88 -11.69
CA ILE A 113 2.42 -25.51 -12.97
C ILE A 113 3.41 -26.65 -12.74
N THR A 114 4.44 -26.39 -11.92
CA THR A 114 5.47 -27.37 -11.59
C THR A 114 5.73 -27.34 -10.10
N PRO A 115 4.95 -28.08 -9.29
CA PRO A 115 5.02 -28.05 -7.83
C PRO A 115 6.40 -28.40 -7.25
N GLN A 116 7.24 -29.10 -8.01
CA GLN A 116 8.60 -29.49 -7.63
C GLN A 116 9.58 -28.30 -7.66
N ILE A 117 9.21 -27.20 -8.30
CA ILE A 117 10.00 -25.95 -8.35
C ILE A 117 9.32 -24.92 -7.44
N LEU A 118 9.95 -24.62 -6.30
CA LEU A 118 9.44 -23.65 -5.34
C LEU A 118 9.36 -22.24 -5.94
N LYS A 119 8.29 -21.50 -5.60
CA LYS A 119 8.08 -20.09 -5.95
C LYS A 119 7.41 -19.35 -4.78
N PRO A 120 7.58 -18.02 -4.65
CA PRO A 120 8.52 -17.19 -5.42
C PRO A 120 9.98 -17.51 -5.10
N ASP A 121 10.92 -17.06 -5.94
CA ASP A 121 12.34 -17.34 -5.73
C ASP A 121 12.93 -16.46 -4.62
N ILE A 122 12.79 -15.14 -4.74
CA ILE A 122 13.37 -14.19 -3.78
C ILE A 122 12.40 -13.05 -3.45
N THR A 123 12.68 -12.37 -2.36
CA THR A 123 11.95 -11.19 -1.88
C THR A 123 12.82 -9.94 -2.05
N ALA A 124 12.17 -8.80 -2.28
CA ALA A 124 12.85 -7.51 -2.39
C ALA A 124 11.90 -6.38 -1.95
N PRO A 125 12.42 -5.16 -1.67
CA PRO A 125 11.60 -4.03 -1.27
C PRO A 125 10.53 -3.68 -2.31
N GLY A 126 9.26 -3.82 -1.93
CA GLY A 126 8.13 -3.56 -2.83
C GLY A 126 6.99 -2.77 -2.20
N VAL A 127 7.14 -2.28 -0.96
CA VAL A 127 6.12 -1.49 -0.26
C VAL A 127 6.69 -0.09 0.01
N GLY A 128 5.93 0.94 -0.35
CA GLY A 128 6.32 2.33 -0.09
C GLY A 128 7.53 2.80 -0.90
N VAL A 129 7.74 2.24 -2.11
CA VAL A 129 8.88 2.58 -2.96
C VAL A 129 8.62 3.92 -3.65
N ILE A 130 9.56 4.86 -3.53
CA ILE A 130 9.51 6.14 -4.23
C ILE A 130 10.19 5.98 -5.59
N ALA A 131 9.48 6.28 -6.67
CA ALA A 131 10.01 6.21 -8.03
C ALA A 131 9.47 7.36 -8.89
N ALA A 132 10.17 7.62 -10.01
CA ALA A 132 9.74 8.60 -10.99
C ALA A 132 8.42 8.15 -11.65
N VAL A 133 7.52 9.09 -11.90
CA VAL A 133 6.25 8.86 -12.61
C VAL A 133 6.05 9.92 -13.67
N SER A 134 5.28 9.60 -14.72
CA SER A 134 4.90 10.62 -15.68
C SER A 134 3.99 11.65 -15.01
N GLN A 135 4.15 12.92 -15.38
CA GLN A 135 3.27 14.00 -14.93
C GLN A 135 1.99 14.09 -15.78
N GLU A 136 1.67 13.05 -16.55
CA GLU A 136 0.43 12.97 -17.32
C GLU A 136 -0.72 12.46 -16.46
N VAL A 137 -0.43 11.53 -15.55
CA VAL A 137 -1.39 10.93 -14.62
C VAL A 137 -1.24 11.49 -13.21
N SER A 138 -2.37 11.52 -12.49
CA SER A 138 -2.40 11.96 -11.10
C SER A 138 -1.77 10.91 -10.17
N PRO A 139 -1.24 11.29 -9.00
CA PRO A 139 -0.66 10.34 -8.05
C PRO A 139 -1.64 9.22 -7.67
N THR A 140 -2.92 9.54 -7.53
CA THR A 140 -3.98 8.58 -7.18
C THR A 140 -4.49 7.77 -8.37
N GLY A 141 -4.15 8.15 -9.61
CA GLY A 141 -4.77 7.64 -10.83
C GLY A 141 -6.22 8.06 -11.04
N LEU A 142 -6.79 8.87 -10.15
CA LEU A 142 -8.17 9.36 -10.26
C LEU A 142 -8.24 10.59 -11.15
N VAL A 143 -9.26 10.65 -12.00
CA VAL A 143 -9.55 11.82 -12.85
C VAL A 143 -9.83 13.07 -12.02
N SER A 144 -10.41 12.90 -10.83
CA SER A 144 -10.72 14.00 -9.90
C SER A 144 -9.48 14.60 -9.22
N ASP A 145 -8.33 13.94 -9.31
CA ASP A 145 -7.08 14.40 -8.72
C ASP A 145 -6.27 15.23 -9.73
N GLY A 146 -6.32 16.55 -9.54
CA GLY A 146 -5.61 17.51 -10.39
C GLY A 146 -4.11 17.61 -10.12
N ARG A 147 -3.56 16.95 -9.08
CA ARG A 147 -2.14 17.04 -8.74
C ARG A 147 -1.27 16.35 -9.78
N ARG A 148 -0.08 16.89 -10.06
CA ARG A 148 0.98 16.25 -10.86
C ARG A 148 2.29 16.31 -10.10
N VAL A 149 3.00 15.19 -10.08
CA VAL A 149 4.23 15.03 -9.31
C VAL A 149 5.28 14.31 -10.16
N PRO A 150 6.57 14.66 -10.06
CA PRO A 150 7.64 13.94 -10.75
C PRO A 150 7.96 12.59 -10.11
N TYR A 151 7.62 12.41 -8.83
CA TYR A 151 7.85 11.18 -8.06
C TYR A 151 6.62 10.82 -7.26
N SER A 152 6.33 9.52 -7.14
CA SER A 152 5.23 9.01 -6.33
C SER A 152 5.68 7.79 -5.53
N VAL A 153 4.91 7.50 -4.47
CA VAL A 153 5.07 6.29 -3.67
C VAL A 153 4.18 5.20 -4.26
N MET A 154 4.76 4.05 -4.55
CA MET A 154 4.05 2.90 -5.11
C MET A 154 4.37 1.62 -4.34
N THR A 155 3.45 0.66 -4.43
CA THR A 155 3.55 -0.62 -3.73
C THR A 155 3.11 -1.75 -4.65
N GLY A 156 3.88 -2.82 -4.68
CA GLY A 156 3.60 -4.00 -5.48
C GLY A 156 4.84 -4.87 -5.68
N THR A 157 4.62 -6.11 -6.10
CA THR A 157 5.71 -6.97 -6.60
C THR A 157 6.35 -6.36 -7.87
N SER A 158 5.60 -5.57 -8.63
CA SER A 158 6.12 -4.73 -9.72
C SER A 158 7.18 -3.72 -9.27
N MET A 159 7.19 -3.31 -7.99
CA MET A 159 8.22 -2.43 -7.42
C MET A 159 9.39 -3.22 -6.83
N ALA A 160 9.14 -4.46 -6.37
CA ALA A 160 10.20 -5.38 -5.93
C ALA A 160 11.05 -5.89 -7.11
N CYS A 161 10.41 -6.25 -8.23
CA CYS A 161 11.06 -6.78 -9.43
C CYS A 161 12.24 -5.92 -9.95
N PRO A 162 12.13 -4.59 -10.14
CA PRO A 162 13.22 -3.78 -10.65
C PRO A 162 14.43 -3.69 -9.71
N HIS A 163 14.26 -3.86 -8.38
CA HIS A 163 15.39 -3.96 -7.45
C HIS A 163 16.25 -5.20 -7.77
N VAL A 164 15.60 -6.36 -7.92
CA VAL A 164 16.30 -7.62 -8.24
C VAL A 164 16.90 -7.57 -9.65
N ALA A 165 16.17 -7.00 -10.62
CA ALA A 165 16.68 -6.82 -11.98
C ALA A 165 17.93 -5.91 -12.02
N GLY A 166 17.95 -4.84 -11.22
CA GLY A 166 19.12 -3.98 -11.06
C GLY A 166 20.32 -4.72 -10.50
N ILE A 167 20.14 -5.50 -9.43
CA ILE A 167 21.20 -6.35 -8.86
C ILE A 167 21.72 -7.36 -9.90
N ALA A 168 20.83 -8.02 -10.63
CA ALA A 168 21.20 -8.95 -11.70
C ALA A 168 22.00 -8.25 -12.81
N GLY A 169 21.62 -7.02 -13.18
CA GLY A 169 22.37 -6.19 -14.12
C GLY A 169 23.78 -5.84 -13.64
N LEU A 170 23.92 -5.46 -12.36
CA LEU A 170 25.22 -5.19 -11.74
C LEU A 170 26.11 -6.44 -11.68
N LEU A 171 25.55 -7.60 -11.34
CA LEU A 171 26.27 -8.87 -11.36
C LEU A 171 26.71 -9.23 -12.78
N ARG A 172 25.85 -9.03 -13.79
CA ARG A 172 26.20 -9.25 -15.20
C ARG A 172 27.32 -8.32 -15.65
N ALA A 173 27.32 -7.06 -15.24
CA ALA A 173 28.37 -6.10 -15.56
C ALA A 173 29.70 -6.48 -14.90
N ARG A 174 29.67 -6.92 -13.63
CA ARG A 174 30.87 -7.32 -12.88
C ARG A 174 31.43 -8.67 -13.34
N TYR A 175 30.56 -9.59 -13.75
CA TYR A 175 30.89 -10.95 -14.19
C TYR A 175 30.31 -11.25 -15.60
N PRO A 176 30.91 -10.68 -16.68
CA PRO A 176 30.35 -10.78 -18.03
C PRO A 176 30.26 -12.20 -18.62
N LYS A 177 30.93 -13.18 -18.00
CA LYS A 177 30.86 -14.60 -18.41
C LYS A 177 29.73 -15.36 -17.71
N TRP A 178 29.13 -14.82 -16.66
CA TRP A 178 28.03 -15.48 -15.94
C TRP A 178 26.74 -15.43 -16.74
N GLY A 179 26.22 -16.60 -17.10
CA GLY A 179 24.89 -16.74 -17.69
C GLY A 179 23.76 -16.52 -16.65
N PRO A 180 22.50 -16.42 -17.11
CA PRO A 180 21.36 -16.19 -16.22
C PRO A 180 21.25 -17.17 -15.03
N PRO A 181 21.48 -18.50 -15.18
CA PRO A 181 21.42 -19.42 -14.04
C PRO A 181 22.47 -19.13 -12.96
N MET A 182 23.67 -18.69 -13.34
CA MET A 182 24.73 -18.34 -12.38
C MET A 182 24.37 -17.07 -11.60
N ILE A 183 23.86 -16.05 -12.28
CA ILE A 183 23.40 -14.81 -11.63
C ILE A 183 22.22 -15.09 -10.71
N TYR A 184 21.24 -15.87 -11.18
CA TYR A 184 20.10 -16.31 -10.39
C TYR A 184 20.56 -17.08 -9.15
N SER A 185 21.47 -18.05 -9.31
CA SER A 185 22.00 -18.84 -8.19
C SER A 185 22.72 -17.94 -7.19
N ALA A 186 23.57 -17.02 -7.66
CA ALA A 186 24.31 -16.12 -6.77
C ALA A 186 23.37 -15.24 -5.94
N ILE A 187 22.28 -14.74 -6.52
CA ILE A 187 21.28 -13.93 -5.79
C ILE A 187 20.52 -14.78 -4.76
N MET A 188 20.21 -16.02 -5.09
CA MET A 188 19.39 -16.90 -4.25
C MET A 188 20.12 -17.48 -3.04
N THR A 189 21.43 -17.69 -3.15
CA THR A 189 22.22 -18.42 -2.14
C THR A 189 23.02 -17.51 -1.22
N THR A 190 22.74 -16.20 -1.21
CA THR A 190 23.40 -15.18 -0.36
C THR A 190 22.36 -14.33 0.35
#